data_AF-A0A3D2VC00-F1
#
_entry.id   AF-A0A3D2VC00-F1
#
_cell.length_a   1.000
_cell.length_b   1.000
_cell.length_c   1.000
_cell.angle_alpha   90.00
_cell.angle_beta   90.00
_cell.angle_gamma   90.00
#
_symmetry.space_group_name_H-M   'P 1'
#
loop_
_entity.id
_entity.type
_entity.pdbx_description
1 polymer ?
#
loop_
_entity_poly.entity_id
_entity_poly.type
_entity_poly.pdbx_seq_one_letter_code
_entity_poly.pdbx_strand_id
1 'polypeptide(L)'
;MTYSQAQLEAYLDEDLDAGMMSNIEVALREDTQLLNSLSTILSQRETGVHSVGSVWRRASITCPSRETIADGLLGILDDDYKDYIHFHINVVGCRLCQAHLDDLTAQ
;
A
#
# COMPACT_ATOMS: atom_id res chain seq x y z
N MET A 1 14.09 -15.63 5.31
CA MET A 1 13.89 -14.62 4.24
C MET A 1 14.05 -13.26 4.89
N THR A 2 14.83 -12.34 4.34
CA THR A 2 15.04 -11.01 4.93
C THR A 2 14.05 -10.01 4.34
N TYR A 3 13.24 -9.39 5.20
CA TYR A 3 12.30 -8.33 4.82
C TYR A 3 12.93 -6.96 5.09
N SER A 4 12.70 -6.00 4.19
CA SER A 4 13.12 -4.61 4.39
C SER A 4 12.24 -3.90 5.42
N GLN A 5 12.76 -2.84 6.03
CA GLN A 5 11.97 -1.99 6.92
C GLN A 5 10.71 -1.43 6.24
N ALA A 6 10.81 -1.03 4.97
CA ALA A 6 9.67 -0.53 4.19
C ALA A 6 8.57 -1.58 4.03
N GLN A 7 8.93 -2.86 3.82
CA GLN A 7 7.97 -3.96 3.75
C GLN A 7 7.31 -4.23 5.11
N LEU A 8 8.06 -4.18 6.21
CA LEU A 8 7.48 -4.35 7.54
C LEU A 8 6.56 -3.19 7.92
N GLU A 9 6.92 -1.97 7.52
CA GLU A 9 6.05 -0.81 7.67
C GLU A 9 4.77 -0.94 6.84
N ALA A 10 4.86 -1.38 5.59
CA ALA A 10 3.71 -1.61 4.72
C ALA A 10 2.82 -2.77 5.22
N TYR A 11 3.42 -3.82 5.79
CA TYR A 11 2.69 -4.91 6.46
C TYR A 11 1.83 -4.37 7.62
N LEU A 12 2.40 -3.51 8.47
CA LEU A 12 1.66 -2.86 9.56
C LEU A 12 0.56 -1.91 9.06
N ASP A 13 0.71 -1.37 7.86
CA ASP A 13 -0.25 -0.48 7.22
C ASP A 13 -1.31 -1.26 6.39
N GLU A 14 -1.22 -2.60 6.35
CA GLU A 14 -1.99 -3.49 5.46
C GLU A 14 -1.86 -3.14 3.96
N ASP A 15 -0.77 -2.49 3.56
CA ASP A 15 -0.56 -1.98 2.19
C ASP A 15 0.37 -2.87 1.36
N LEU A 16 0.26 -4.18 1.55
CA LEU A 16 0.93 -5.18 0.73
C LEU A 16 -0.10 -6.07 0.03
N ASP A 17 0.34 -6.74 -1.03
CA ASP A 17 -0.44 -7.79 -1.66
C ASP A 17 -0.68 -8.97 -0.70
N ALA A 18 -1.75 -9.74 -0.94
CA ALA A 18 -2.15 -10.84 -0.06
C ALA A 18 -1.07 -11.92 0.11
N GLY A 19 -0.27 -12.17 -0.93
CA GLY A 19 0.81 -13.16 -0.89
C GLY A 19 1.94 -12.70 0.03
N MET A 20 2.39 -11.46 -0.10
CA MET A 20 3.41 -10.89 0.76
C MET A 20 2.94 -10.76 2.22
N MET A 21 1.68 -10.36 2.45
CA MET A 21 1.08 -10.36 3.79
C MET A 21 1.18 -11.75 4.44
N SER A 22 0.73 -12.79 3.74
CA SER A 22 0.76 -14.16 4.25
C SER A 22 2.19 -14.67 4.51
N ASN A 23 3.14 -14.36 3.62
CA ASN A 23 4.54 -14.73 3.79
C ASN A 23 5.17 -14.10 5.04
N ILE A 24 4.84 -12.83 5.33
CA ILE A 24 5.31 -12.13 6.52
C ILE A 24 4.66 -12.75 7.77
N GLU A 25 3.35 -13.03 7.77
CA GLU A 25 2.65 -13.67 8.90
C GLU A 25 3.26 -15.02 9.27
N VAL A 26 3.55 -15.86 8.27
CA VAL A 26 4.21 -17.16 8.49
C VAL A 26 5.61 -16.95 9.07
N ALA A 27 6.40 -16.06 8.49
CA ALA A 27 7.76 -15.79 8.97
C ALA A 27 7.78 -15.23 10.39
N LEU A 28 6.82 -14.38 10.78
CA LEU A 28 6.71 -13.85 12.13
C LEU A 28 6.48 -14.94 13.19
N ARG A 29 5.90 -16.09 12.84
CA ARG A 29 5.70 -17.19 13.80
C ARG A 29 6.99 -17.93 14.15
N GLU A 30 7.94 -17.95 13.22
CA GLU A 30 9.15 -18.77 13.32
C GLU A 30 10.41 -17.94 13.60
N ASP A 31 10.39 -16.64 13.32
CA ASP A 31 11.55 -15.74 13.43
C ASP A 31 11.36 -14.69 14.54
N THR A 32 11.96 -14.95 15.70
CA THR A 32 11.97 -14.02 16.83
C THR A 32 12.72 -12.72 16.53
N GLN A 33 13.73 -12.74 15.66
CA GLN A 33 14.46 -11.54 15.27
C GLN A 33 13.57 -10.64 14.40
N LEU A 34 12.78 -11.23 13.52
CA LEU A 34 11.79 -10.52 12.72
C LEU A 34 10.70 -9.89 13.61
N LEU A 35 10.17 -10.63 14.58
CA LEU A 35 9.22 -10.12 15.57
C LEU A 35 9.78 -8.92 16.34
N ASN A 36 11.03 -9.01 16.82
CA ASN A 36 11.68 -7.91 17.52
C ASN A 36 11.87 -6.68 16.64
N SER A 37 12.19 -6.88 15.36
CA SER A 37 12.30 -5.79 14.39
C SER A 37 10.95 -5.10 14.18
N LEU A 38 9.86 -5.88 14.03
CA LEU A 38 8.51 -5.35 13.89
C LEU A 38 8.04 -4.59 15.15
N SER A 39 8.32 -5.13 16.34
CA SER A 39 8.02 -4.48 17.63
C SER A 39 8.77 -3.16 17.80
N THR A 40 10.02 -3.09 17.33
CA THR A 40 10.80 -1.84 17.33
C THR A 40 10.14 -0.76 16.45
N ILE A 41 9.68 -1.13 15.25
CA ILE A 41 8.97 -0.22 14.34
C ILE A 41 7.67 0.26 14.99
N LEU A 42 6.90 -0.62 15.64
CA LEU A 42 5.68 -0.26 16.37
C LEU A 42 5.95 0.76 17.48
N SER A 43 6.96 0.53 18.32
CA SER A 43 7.32 1.45 19.40
C SER A 43 7.77 2.83 18.89
N GLN A 44 8.50 2.88 17.77
CA GLN A 44 8.87 4.15 17.13
C GLN A 44 7.63 4.92 16.64
N ARG A 45 6.65 4.23 16.06
CA ARG A 45 5.40 4.85 15.61
C ARG A 45 4.59 5.43 16.77
N GLU A 46 4.51 4.73 17.90
CA GLU A 46 3.80 5.18 19.11
C GLU A 46 4.42 6.44 19.74
N THR A 47 5.74 6.61 19.58
CA THR A 47 6.47 7.79 20.07
C THR A 47 6.47 8.96 19.09
N GLY A 48 5.70 8.86 17.99
CA GLY A 48 5.56 9.91 16.97
C GLY A 48 6.69 9.95 15.94
N VAL A 49 7.59 8.97 15.94
CA VAL A 49 8.63 8.83 14.91
C VAL A 49 8.01 8.12 13.71
N HIS A 50 7.66 8.89 12.68
CA HIS A 50 7.10 8.38 11.44
C HIS A 50 8.08 8.56 10.28
N SER A 51 8.23 7.52 9.46
CA SER A 51 8.93 7.65 8.17
C SER A 51 8.08 8.51 7.22
N VAL A 52 8.73 9.26 6.32
CA VAL A 52 8.02 10.02 5.27
C VAL A 52 7.11 9.11 4.46
N GLY A 53 7.57 7.90 4.13
CA GLY A 53 6.78 6.90 3.42
C GLY A 53 5.51 6.48 4.16
N SER A 54 5.57 6.32 5.49
CA SER A 54 4.39 5.98 6.30
C SER A 54 3.34 7.10 6.33
N VAL A 55 3.77 8.37 6.29
CA VAL A 55 2.84 9.51 6.21
C VAL A 55 2.24 9.58 4.81
N TRP A 56 3.05 9.38 3.78
CA TRP A 56 2.62 9.44 2.39
C TRP A 56 1.52 8.43 2.05
N ARG A 57 1.68 7.17 2.48
CA ARG A 57 0.67 6.12 2.27
C ARG A 57 -0.62 6.41 3.03
N ARG A 58 -0.53 6.71 4.33
CA ARG A 58 -1.70 6.99 5.17
C ARG A 58 -2.51 8.19 4.69
N ALA A 59 -1.83 9.23 4.21
CA ALA A 59 -2.49 10.42 3.67
C ALA A 59 -2.92 10.24 2.21
N SER A 60 -2.61 9.10 1.57
CA SER A 60 -2.95 8.81 0.17
C SER A 60 -2.56 9.94 -0.79
N ILE A 61 -1.40 10.57 -0.56
CA ILE A 61 -1.02 11.87 -1.16
C ILE A 61 -1.05 11.83 -2.69
N THR A 62 -0.64 10.71 -3.27
CA THR A 62 -0.61 10.51 -4.73
C THR A 62 -1.77 9.67 -5.24
N CYS A 63 -2.66 9.17 -4.38
CA CYS A 63 -3.72 8.30 -4.90
C CYS A 63 -4.72 9.15 -5.70
N PRO A 64 -5.06 8.77 -6.95
CA PRO A 64 -6.17 9.40 -7.66
C PRO A 64 -7.47 9.19 -6.87
N SER A 65 -8.35 10.19 -6.91
CA SER A 65 -9.66 10.08 -6.27
C SER A 65 -10.50 8.99 -6.92
N ARG A 66 -11.47 8.43 -6.20
CA ARG A 66 -12.40 7.43 -6.77
C ARG A 66 -13.15 7.97 -7.99
N GLU A 67 -13.53 9.25 -7.98
CA GLU A 67 -14.16 9.93 -9.12
C GLU A 67 -13.22 9.99 -10.32
N THR A 68 -11.95 10.37 -10.11
CA THR A 68 -10.94 10.37 -11.17
C THR A 68 -10.71 8.97 -11.75
N ILE A 69 -10.74 7.92 -10.93
CA ILE A 69 -10.66 6.53 -11.43
C ILE A 69 -11.89 6.20 -12.29
N ALA A 70 -13.09 6.60 -11.87
CA ALA A 70 -14.31 6.39 -12.63
C ALA A 70 -14.29 7.15 -13.98
N ASP A 71 -13.86 8.41 -14.00
CA ASP A 71 -13.69 9.21 -15.22
C ASP A 71 -12.68 8.57 -16.17
N GLY A 72 -11.60 7.99 -15.63
CA GLY A 72 -10.64 7.19 -16.38
C GLY A 72 -11.29 5.98 -17.06
N LEU A 73 -12.15 5.25 -16.35
CA LEU A 73 -12.90 4.10 -16.89
C LEU A 73 -13.89 4.52 -18.00
N LEU A 74 -14.50 5.69 -17.85
CA LEU A 74 -15.41 6.26 -18.87
C LEU A 74 -14.65 6.80 -20.10
N GLY A 75 -13.31 6.85 -20.05
CA GLY A 75 -12.47 7.28 -21.14
C GLY A 75 -12.45 8.79 -21.39
N ILE A 76 -12.98 9.59 -20.44
CA ILE A 76 -13.17 11.04 -20.59
C ILE A 76 -11.98 11.88 -20.10
N LEU A 77 -11.00 11.26 -19.44
CA LEU A 77 -9.72 11.90 -19.09
C LEU A 77 -8.78 11.95 -20.28
N ASP A 78 -7.83 12.88 -20.25
CA ASP A 78 -6.70 12.89 -21.19
C ASP A 78 -5.78 11.68 -20.99
N ASP A 79 -4.87 11.49 -21.95
CA ASP A 79 -3.99 10.33 -21.99
C ASP A 79 -2.97 10.33 -20.84
N ASP A 80 -2.49 11.50 -20.41
CA ASP A 80 -1.55 11.63 -19.29
C ASP A 80 -2.19 11.16 -17.97
N TYR A 81 -3.45 11.52 -17.72
CA TYR A 81 -4.19 11.06 -16.55
C TYR A 81 -4.51 9.56 -16.60
N LYS A 82 -4.82 9.02 -17.77
CA LYS A 82 -5.02 7.57 -17.95
C LYS A 82 -3.74 6.79 -17.64
N ASP A 83 -2.60 7.26 -18.15
CA ASP A 83 -1.30 6.67 -17.88
C ASP A 83 -0.94 6.73 -16.40
N TYR A 84 -1.25 7.85 -15.73
CA TYR A 84 -1.05 8.00 -14.29
C TYR A 84 -1.86 6.99 -13.47
N ILE A 85 -3.16 6.84 -13.77
CA ILE A 85 -4.03 5.87 -13.10
C ILE A 85 -3.51 4.45 -13.32
N HIS A 86 -3.17 4.12 -14.57
CA HIS A 86 -2.62 2.80 -14.92
C HIS A 86 -1.30 2.53 -14.18
N PHE A 87 -0.39 3.50 -14.11
CA PHE A 87 0.86 3.38 -13.36
C PHE A 87 0.60 3.15 -11.87
N HIS A 88 -0.31 3.92 -11.28
CA HIS A 88 -0.58 3.84 -9.85
C HIS A 88 -1.24 2.51 -9.43
N ILE A 89 -2.11 1.98 -10.28
CA ILE A 89 -2.78 0.70 -10.03
C ILE A 89 -1.86 -0.47 -10.34
N ASN A 90 -1.24 -0.51 -11.52
CA ASN A 90 -0.57 -1.72 -12.01
C ASN A 90 0.94 -1.78 -11.71
N VAL A 91 1.59 -0.62 -11.54
CA VAL A 91 3.05 -0.56 -11.31
C VAL A 91 3.37 -0.30 -9.85
N VAL A 92 2.72 0.70 -9.25
CA VAL A 92 2.85 0.94 -7.80
C VAL A 92 2.12 -0.16 -7.01
N GLY A 93 1.03 -0.72 -7.56
CA GLY A 93 0.28 -1.77 -6.88
C GLY A 93 -0.49 -1.26 -5.67
N CYS A 94 -0.96 0.00 -5.70
CA CYS A 94 -1.62 0.61 -4.55
C CYS A 94 -2.93 -0.11 -4.22
N ARG A 95 -3.02 -0.70 -3.01
CA ARG A 95 -4.16 -1.50 -2.58
C ARG A 95 -5.46 -0.70 -2.49
N LEU A 96 -5.39 0.57 -2.07
CA LEU A 96 -6.56 1.46 -2.02
C LEU A 96 -7.13 1.73 -3.41
N CYS A 97 -6.27 2.07 -4.38
CA CYS A 97 -6.72 2.35 -5.75
C CYS A 97 -7.22 1.09 -6.45
N GLN A 98 -6.60 -0.06 -6.19
CA GLN A 98 -7.10 -1.34 -6.66
C GLN A 98 -8.50 -1.62 -6.08
N ALA A 99 -8.72 -1.41 -4.78
CA ALA A 99 -10.02 -1.60 -4.17
C ALA A 99 -11.10 -0.66 -4.75
N HIS A 100 -10.76 0.60 -5.04
CA HIS A 100 -11.67 1.50 -5.75
C HIS A 100 -12.01 1.02 -7.15
N LEU A 101 -11.02 0.52 -7.91
CA LEU A 101 -11.23 -0.02 -9.25
C LEU A 101 -12.12 -1.26 -9.21
N ASP A 102 -11.85 -2.18 -8.28
CA ASP A 102 -12.63 -3.41 -8.10
C ASP A 102 -14.09 -3.08 -7.77
N ASP A 103 -14.33 -2.13 -6.87
CA ASP A 103 -15.67 -1.65 -6.53
C ASP A 103 -16.38 -0.97 -7.70
N LEU A 104 -15.66 -0.15 -8.48
CA LEU A 104 -16.22 0.54 -9.65
C LEU A 104 -16.59 -0.42 -10.79
N THR A 105 -15.86 -1.53 -10.93
CA THR A 105 -16.06 -2.51 -12.02
C THR A 105 -17.04 -3.64 -11.67
N ALA A 106 -17.35 -3.82 -10.39
CA ALA A 106 -18.34 -4.80 -9.93
C ALA A 106 -19.80 -4.32 -10.01
N GLN A 107 -20.03 -3.06 -10.39
CA GLN A 107 -21.35 -2.43 -10.56
C GLN A 107 -21.91 -2.65 -11.97
#